data_AF-A0A7Y2D0Z3-F1
#
_entry.id   AF-A0A7Y2D0Z3-F1
#
_cell.length_a   1.000
_cell.length_b   1.000
_cell.length_c   1.000
_cell.angle_alpha   90.00
_cell.angle_beta   90.00
_cell.angle_gamma   90.00
#
_symmetry.space_group_name_H-M   'P 1'
#
loop_
_entity.id
_entity.type
_entity.pdbx_description
1 polymer ?
#
loop_
_entity_poly.entity_id
_entity_poly.type
_entity_poly.pdbx_seq_one_letter_code
_entity_poly.pdbx_strand_id
1 'polypeptide(L)'
;LAEAETLQFEFTNFAETVARYVDEVEKLTKTMREETKAMNGAISSGILKAVQDPRKTYVVPEPKDEVPFLNFAPLQNALVKLETAAKQYDKARKSPKTAPNPALLSDVLYKTERALTSENGLPGRNWFRHQIYAPGFYTGYGVKTLPSVREAIEQRDWKLATEKIKFVAEIIEGFAEEIENASEMKSR
;
A
#
# COMPACT_ATOMS: atom_id res chain seq x y z
N LEU A 1 -5.75 -18.19 19.16
CA LEU A 1 -4.97 -16.99 19.57
C LEU A 1 -4.92 -16.80 21.08
N ALA A 2 -5.92 -17.24 21.87
CA ALA A 2 -5.96 -17.00 23.32
C ALA A 2 -5.01 -17.85 24.19
N GLU A 3 -4.39 -18.91 23.66
CA GLU A 3 -3.55 -19.85 24.44
C GLU A 3 -2.09 -19.97 23.96
N ALA A 4 -1.62 -19.04 23.12
CA ALA A 4 -0.22 -19.04 22.70
C ALA A 4 0.64 -18.30 23.74
N GLU A 5 1.53 -19.03 24.42
CA GLU A 5 2.46 -18.49 25.44
C GLU A 5 3.41 -17.41 24.88
N THR A 6 3.58 -17.37 23.55
CA THR A 6 4.17 -16.24 22.81
C THR A 6 3.44 -16.04 21.48
N LEU A 7 3.01 -14.81 21.17
CA LEU A 7 2.51 -14.48 19.84
C LEU A 7 3.69 -14.49 18.85
N GLN A 8 3.74 -15.49 17.98
CA GLN A 8 4.77 -15.59 16.94
C GLN A 8 4.39 -14.66 15.78
N PHE A 9 4.58 -13.36 15.96
CA PHE A 9 4.34 -12.41 14.89
C PHE A 9 5.51 -12.42 13.90
N GLU A 10 5.21 -12.66 12.62
CA GLU A 10 6.20 -12.75 11.55
C GLU A 10 6.22 -11.43 10.77
N PHE A 11 6.93 -10.43 11.30
CA PHE A 11 7.10 -9.13 10.65
C PHE A 11 7.71 -9.25 9.24
N THR A 12 8.47 -10.31 8.97
CA THR A 12 9.01 -10.61 7.64
C THR A 12 7.90 -10.90 6.62
N ASN A 13 6.89 -11.69 6.97
CA ASN A 13 5.77 -11.99 6.07
C ASN A 13 4.91 -10.74 5.83
N PHE A 14 4.79 -9.89 6.85
CA PHE A 14 4.12 -8.60 6.70
C PHE A 14 4.89 -7.69 5.74
N ALA A 15 6.21 -7.56 5.91
CA ALA A 15 7.07 -6.79 5.00
C ALA A 15 6.97 -7.28 3.55
N GLU A 16 7.02 -8.61 3.32
CA GLU A 16 6.83 -9.21 2.00
C GLU A 16 5.44 -8.91 1.41
N THR A 17 4.41 -8.88 2.26
CA THR A 17 3.05 -8.55 1.83
C THR A 17 2.92 -7.08 1.44
N VAL A 18 3.48 -6.16 2.23
CA VAL A 18 3.53 -4.74 1.89
C VAL A 18 4.34 -4.52 0.61
N ALA A 19 5.45 -5.23 0.41
CA ALA A 19 6.25 -5.18 -0.81
C ALA A 19 5.42 -5.51 -2.06
N ARG A 20 4.63 -6.59 -2.00
CA ARG A 20 3.71 -6.96 -3.09
C ARG A 20 2.69 -5.85 -3.36
N TYR A 21 2.16 -5.22 -2.33
CA TYR A 21 1.17 -4.14 -2.50
C TYR A 21 1.77 -2.89 -3.14
N VAL A 22 3.00 -2.53 -2.80
CA VAL A 22 3.74 -1.42 -3.45
C VAL A 22 3.96 -1.73 -4.93
N ASP A 23 4.42 -2.94 -5.26
CA ASP A 23 4.61 -3.39 -6.64
C ASP A 23 3.30 -3.37 -7.46
N GLU A 24 2.18 -3.78 -6.85
CA GLU A 24 0.87 -3.72 -7.50
C GLU A 24 0.45 -2.29 -7.88
N VAL A 25 0.64 -1.29 -6.99
CA VAL A 25 0.26 0.10 -7.30
C VAL A 25 1.22 0.77 -8.29
N GLU A 26 2.50 0.40 -8.28
CA GLU A 26 3.46 0.83 -9.30
C GLU A 26 3.05 0.29 -10.68
N LYS A 27 2.78 -1.02 -10.77
CA LYS A 27 2.31 -1.68 -11.99
C LYS A 27 1.00 -1.08 -12.49
N LEU A 28 0.06 -0.77 -11.59
CA LEU A 28 -1.19 -0.12 -11.96
C LEU A 28 -0.97 1.17 -12.75
N THR A 29 -0.09 2.06 -12.28
CA THR A 29 0.19 3.33 -13.00
C THR A 29 0.81 3.09 -14.37
N LYS A 30 1.68 2.07 -14.50
CA LYS A 30 2.29 1.69 -15.78
C LYS A 30 1.23 1.18 -16.76
N THR A 31 0.40 0.23 -16.33
CA THR A 31 -0.68 -0.32 -17.15
C THR A 31 -1.65 0.79 -17.58
N MET A 32 -2.10 1.63 -16.65
CA MET A 32 -2.99 2.76 -16.97
C MET A 32 -2.39 3.70 -18.01
N ARG A 33 -1.07 3.95 -17.97
CA ARG A 33 -0.38 4.80 -18.95
C ARG A 33 -0.36 4.16 -20.33
N GLU A 34 -0.02 2.87 -20.41
CA GLU A 34 -0.02 2.11 -21.67
C GLU A 34 -1.42 2.06 -22.29
N GLU A 35 -2.44 1.74 -21.49
CA GLU A 35 -3.85 1.71 -21.93
C GLU A 35 -4.35 3.08 -22.38
N THR A 36 -4.02 4.14 -21.64
CA THR A 36 -4.41 5.51 -21.99
C THR A 36 -3.78 5.91 -23.33
N LYS A 37 -2.49 5.63 -23.51
CA LYS A 37 -1.79 5.91 -24.77
C LYS A 37 -2.39 5.13 -25.94
N ALA A 38 -2.67 3.85 -25.75
CA ALA A 38 -3.28 3.00 -26.78
C ALA A 38 -4.69 3.49 -27.15
N MET A 39 -5.53 3.80 -26.15
CA MET A 39 -6.89 4.30 -26.35
C MET A 39 -6.89 5.65 -27.07
N ASN A 40 -6.07 6.61 -26.60
CA ASN A 40 -5.98 7.93 -27.24
C ASN A 40 -5.48 7.83 -28.68
N GLY A 41 -4.52 6.93 -28.96
CA GLY A 41 -4.07 6.65 -30.33
C GLY A 41 -5.15 6.03 -31.22
N ALA A 42 -5.99 5.14 -30.68
CA ALA A 42 -7.13 4.57 -31.40
C ALA A 42 -8.22 5.62 -31.71
N ILE A 43 -8.44 6.56 -30.78
CA ILE A 43 -9.35 7.70 -30.97
C ILE A 43 -8.79 8.64 -32.05
N SER A 44 -7.50 9.03 -31.95
CA SER A 44 -6.89 10.00 -32.88
C SER A 44 -6.72 9.47 -34.30
N SER A 45 -6.52 8.15 -34.46
CA SER A 45 -6.39 7.50 -35.77
C SER A 45 -7.73 7.30 -36.50
N GLY A 46 -8.87 7.57 -35.85
CA GLY A 46 -10.20 7.41 -36.44
C GLY A 46 -10.64 5.95 -36.65
N ILE A 47 -9.83 4.97 -36.25
CA ILE A 47 -10.13 3.53 -36.36
C ILE A 47 -11.44 3.20 -35.67
N LEU A 48 -11.69 3.79 -34.49
CA LEU A 48 -12.93 3.55 -33.75
C LEU A 48 -14.17 3.96 -34.55
N LYS A 49 -14.09 4.97 -35.40
CA LYS A 49 -15.19 5.41 -36.29
C LYS A 49 -15.33 4.53 -37.53
N ALA A 50 -14.24 3.97 -38.03
CA ALA A 50 -14.21 3.19 -39.27
C ALA A 50 -14.83 1.77 -39.15
N VAL A 51 -14.83 1.18 -37.95
CA VAL A 51 -15.29 -0.20 -37.70
C VAL A 51 -16.72 -0.25 -37.10
N GLN A 52 -17.43 0.89 -37.08
CA GLN A 52 -18.77 0.98 -36.49
C GLN A 52 -19.89 0.44 -37.40
N ASP A 53 -20.86 -0.24 -36.77
CA ASP A 53 -22.14 -0.60 -37.40
C ASP A 53 -22.97 0.69 -37.63
N PRO A 54 -23.26 1.06 -38.89
CA PRO A 54 -24.02 2.27 -39.21
C PRO A 54 -25.44 2.31 -38.61
N ARG A 55 -25.97 1.15 -38.16
CA ARG A 55 -27.30 1.04 -37.55
C ARG A 55 -27.32 1.34 -36.06
N LYS A 56 -26.16 1.55 -35.42
CA LYS A 56 -26.05 1.86 -33.99
C LYS A 56 -25.42 3.24 -33.78
N THR A 57 -26.04 4.07 -32.95
CA THR A 57 -25.42 5.31 -32.48
C THR A 57 -24.24 4.97 -31.59
N TYR A 58 -23.04 5.31 -32.04
CA TYR A 58 -21.84 5.17 -31.24
C TYR A 58 -21.18 6.54 -31.11
N VAL A 59 -20.96 6.95 -29.87
CA VAL A 59 -20.25 8.18 -29.53
C VAL A 59 -18.82 7.77 -29.23
N VAL A 60 -17.87 8.29 -30.02
CA VAL A 60 -16.45 8.06 -29.77
C VAL A 60 -16.10 8.63 -28.39
N PRO A 61 -15.48 7.85 -27.49
CA PRO A 61 -15.08 8.36 -26.20
C PRO A 61 -14.11 9.54 -26.35
N GLU A 62 -14.20 10.52 -25.46
CA GLU A 62 -13.21 11.58 -25.41
C GLU A 62 -11.83 11.02 -24.98
N PRO A 63 -10.73 11.54 -25.57
CA PRO A 63 -9.39 11.20 -25.11
C PRO A 63 -9.23 11.49 -23.61
N LYS A 64 -8.57 10.58 -22.90
CA LYS A 64 -8.27 10.77 -21.47
C LYS A 64 -6.95 11.51 -21.31
N ASP A 65 -6.80 12.27 -20.23
CA ASP A 65 -5.51 12.89 -19.89
C ASP A 65 -4.40 11.85 -19.77
N GLU A 66 -3.16 12.24 -20.06
CA GLU A 66 -2.01 11.35 -19.89
C GLU A 66 -1.80 10.99 -18.40
N VAL A 67 -1.33 9.76 -18.16
CA VAL A 67 -1.00 9.30 -16.81
C VAL A 67 0.43 9.73 -16.48
N PRO A 68 0.66 10.59 -15.48
CA PRO A 68 1.99 11.09 -15.15
C PRO A 68 2.89 10.00 -14.57
N PHE A 69 4.18 10.30 -14.44
CA PHE A 69 5.11 9.49 -13.67
C PHE A 69 5.03 9.91 -12.19
N LEU A 70 4.39 9.07 -11.37
CA LEU A 70 4.33 9.28 -9.92
C LEU A 70 5.65 8.84 -9.27
N ASN A 71 6.06 9.56 -8.22
CA ASN A 71 7.27 9.23 -7.47
C ASN A 71 6.97 8.22 -6.36
N PHE A 72 7.35 6.96 -6.56
CA PHE A 72 7.21 5.89 -5.57
C PHE A 72 8.43 5.70 -4.66
N ALA A 73 9.52 6.46 -4.87
CA ALA A 73 10.74 6.31 -4.08
C ALA A 73 10.53 6.40 -2.56
N PRO A 74 9.64 7.26 -2.01
CA PRO A 74 9.36 7.25 -0.58
C PRO A 74 8.85 5.90 -0.06
N LEU A 75 7.91 5.26 -0.77
CA LEU A 75 7.38 3.94 -0.39
C LEU A 75 8.46 2.86 -0.49
N GLN A 76 9.30 2.91 -1.52
CA GLN A 76 10.40 1.96 -1.70
C GLN A 76 11.44 2.09 -0.58
N ASN A 77 11.79 3.32 -0.18
CA ASN A 77 12.71 3.57 0.94
C ASN A 77 12.12 3.08 2.27
N ALA A 78 10.84 3.38 2.52
CA ALA A 78 10.12 2.91 3.70
C ALA A 78 10.08 1.37 3.77
N LEU A 79 9.88 0.71 2.62
CA LEU A 79 9.88 -0.75 2.52
C LEU A 79 11.25 -1.35 2.86
N VAL A 80 12.34 -0.76 2.38
CA VAL A 80 13.71 -1.20 2.72
C VAL A 80 13.95 -1.11 4.23
N LYS A 81 13.49 -0.02 4.86
CA LYS A 81 13.56 0.15 6.32
C LYS A 81 12.75 -0.93 7.04
N LEU A 82 11.50 -1.15 6.62
CA LEU A 82 10.63 -2.20 7.18
C LEU A 82 11.25 -3.60 7.06
N GLU A 83 11.75 -3.98 5.90
CA GLU A 83 12.41 -5.29 5.72
C GLU A 83 13.63 -5.45 6.62
N THR A 84 14.40 -4.37 6.79
CA THR A 84 15.59 -4.35 7.63
C THR A 84 15.20 -4.53 9.10
N ALA A 85 14.24 -3.76 9.59
CA ALA A 85 13.69 -3.86 10.94
C ALA A 85 13.13 -5.26 11.22
N ALA A 86 12.34 -5.80 10.30
CA ALA A 86 11.76 -7.14 10.41
C ALA A 86 12.83 -8.25 10.51
N LYS A 87 13.87 -8.19 9.66
CA LYS A 87 15.00 -9.14 9.68
C LYS A 87 15.80 -9.03 10.98
N GLN A 88 16.04 -7.81 11.47
CA GLN A 88 16.74 -7.59 12.73
C GLN A 88 15.95 -8.15 13.92
N TYR A 89 14.65 -7.88 13.97
CA TYR A 89 13.76 -8.41 15.00
C TYR A 89 13.73 -9.95 15.00
N ASP A 90 13.57 -10.59 13.84
CA ASP A 90 13.57 -12.05 13.73
C ASP A 90 14.90 -12.66 14.19
N LYS A 91 16.03 -12.03 13.84
CA LYS A 91 17.36 -12.42 14.34
C LYS A 91 17.48 -12.27 15.85
N ALA A 92 17.01 -11.15 16.41
CA ALA A 92 17.05 -10.90 17.86
C ALA A 92 16.23 -11.94 18.63
N ARG A 93 15.02 -12.26 18.14
CA ARG A 93 14.10 -13.25 18.71
C ARG A 93 14.70 -14.66 18.77
N LYS A 94 15.45 -15.06 17.74
CA LYS A 94 16.06 -16.40 17.64
C LYS A 94 17.29 -16.60 18.55
N SER A 95 17.84 -15.52 19.12
CA SER A 95 19.06 -15.57 19.92
C SER A 95 18.74 -15.47 21.43
N PRO A 96 19.13 -16.46 22.26
CA PRO A 96 18.84 -16.46 23.70
C PRO A 96 19.41 -15.25 24.47
N LYS A 97 20.46 -14.61 23.95
CA LYS A 97 21.13 -13.45 24.58
C LYS A 97 20.48 -12.11 24.22
N THR A 98 19.66 -12.09 23.19
CA THR A 98 19.06 -10.86 22.63
C THR A 98 17.56 -11.01 22.45
N ALA A 99 16.97 -12.08 23.00
CA ALA A 99 15.55 -12.34 22.90
C ALA A 99 14.80 -11.16 23.55
N PRO A 100 13.87 -10.54 22.80
CA PRO A 100 13.01 -9.50 23.34
C PRO A 100 12.23 -10.02 24.54
N ASN A 101 12.01 -9.16 25.53
CA ASN A 101 11.23 -9.56 26.70
C ASN A 101 9.78 -9.91 26.29
N PRO A 102 9.30 -11.15 26.52
CA PRO A 102 7.94 -11.56 26.17
C PRO A 102 6.85 -10.68 26.80
N ALA A 103 7.10 -10.13 27.99
CA ALA A 103 6.17 -9.22 28.66
C ALA A 103 6.05 -7.84 27.96
N LEU A 104 7.10 -7.41 27.27
CA LEU A 104 7.12 -6.15 26.49
C LEU A 104 6.62 -6.37 25.06
N LEU A 105 6.64 -7.61 24.58
CA LEU A 105 6.19 -7.96 23.23
C LEU A 105 4.72 -7.61 22.97
N SER A 106 3.85 -7.75 23.97
CA SER A 106 2.43 -7.42 23.83
C SER A 106 2.20 -5.92 23.61
N ASP A 107 2.96 -5.05 24.29
CA ASP A 107 2.88 -3.59 24.14
C ASP A 107 3.46 -3.13 22.79
N VAL A 108 4.55 -3.75 22.36
CA VAL A 108 5.12 -3.57 21.01
C VAL A 108 4.08 -3.88 19.95
N LEU A 109 3.45 -5.05 20.02
CA LEU A 109 2.47 -5.48 19.02
C LEU A 109 1.27 -4.53 18.93
N TYR A 110 0.81 -4.05 20.08
CA TYR A 110 -0.24 -3.05 20.15
C TYR A 110 0.16 -1.73 19.50
N LYS A 111 1.39 -1.25 19.76
CA LYS A 111 1.91 -0.01 19.16
C LYS A 111 2.13 -0.14 17.66
N THR A 112 2.70 -1.26 17.20
CA THR A 112 2.92 -1.52 15.77
C THR A 112 1.60 -1.55 15.01
N GLU A 113 0.57 -2.25 15.50
CA GLU A 113 -0.73 -2.26 14.79
C GLU A 113 -1.37 -0.87 14.76
N ARG A 114 -1.27 -0.11 15.85
CA ARG A 114 -1.76 1.28 15.89
C ARG A 114 -1.02 2.20 14.94
N ALA A 115 0.28 1.99 14.74
CA ALA A 115 1.08 2.78 13.80
C ALA A 115 0.57 2.69 12.35
N LEU A 116 -0.08 1.57 11.98
CA LEU A 116 -0.70 1.39 10.66
C LEU A 116 -2.05 2.09 10.49
N THR A 117 -2.54 2.79 11.52
CA THR A 117 -3.83 3.47 11.53
C THR A 117 -3.68 4.98 11.50
N SER A 118 -4.66 5.67 10.92
CA SER A 118 -4.76 7.13 10.94
C SER A 118 -6.07 7.57 11.58
N GLU A 119 -6.03 8.59 12.44
CA GLU A 119 -7.23 9.21 13.02
C GLU A 119 -8.12 9.88 11.98
N ASN A 120 -7.50 10.41 10.91
CA ASN A 120 -8.22 11.01 9.78
C ASN A 120 -8.87 9.95 8.87
N GLY A 121 -8.51 8.68 9.04
CA GLY A 121 -8.98 7.57 8.22
C GLY A 121 -8.62 7.68 6.74
N LEU A 122 -9.39 7.01 5.89
CA LEU A 122 -9.20 7.04 4.44
C LEU A 122 -9.99 8.21 3.79
N PRO A 123 -9.49 8.78 2.68
CA PRO A 123 -10.22 9.79 1.92
C PRO A 123 -11.65 9.35 1.58
N GLY A 124 -12.64 10.22 1.86
CA GLY A 124 -14.06 9.94 1.63
C GLY A 124 -14.71 8.95 2.60
N ARG A 125 -13.94 8.32 3.52
CA ARG A 125 -14.43 7.32 4.47
C ARG A 125 -13.55 7.22 5.71
N ASN A 126 -13.64 8.24 6.56
CA ASN A 126 -12.83 8.40 7.77
C ASN A 126 -13.02 7.29 8.84
N TRP A 127 -14.08 6.49 8.76
CA TRP A 127 -14.30 5.34 9.67
C TRP A 127 -13.39 4.13 9.35
N PHE A 128 -12.81 4.05 8.15
CA PHE A 128 -11.74 3.09 7.85
C PHE A 128 -10.39 3.71 8.15
N ARG A 129 -9.70 3.19 9.17
CA ARG A 129 -8.46 3.80 9.70
C ARG A 129 -7.18 3.13 9.23
N HIS A 130 -7.25 1.84 8.87
CA HIS A 130 -6.07 1.06 8.49
C HIS A 130 -5.56 1.49 7.11
N GLN A 131 -4.25 1.78 7.00
CA GLN A 131 -3.66 2.37 5.80
C GLN A 131 -3.07 1.35 4.81
N ILE A 132 -2.81 0.11 5.25
CA ILE A 132 -2.28 -0.95 4.37
C ILE A 132 -3.38 -1.75 3.64
N TYR A 133 -4.50 -2.03 4.29
CA TYR A 133 -5.63 -2.75 3.70
C TYR A 133 -6.96 -2.22 4.22
N ALA A 134 -7.98 -2.18 3.37
CA ALA A 134 -9.35 -1.87 3.72
C ALA A 134 -10.32 -2.47 2.69
N PRO A 135 -11.62 -2.64 2.99
CA PRO A 135 -12.63 -2.92 1.95
C PRO A 135 -12.52 -1.89 0.83
N GLY A 136 -12.76 -2.25 -0.44
CA GLY A 136 -12.61 -1.30 -1.53
C GLY A 136 -13.77 -0.33 -1.68
N PHE A 137 -13.48 0.92 -2.04
CA PHE A 137 -14.51 1.97 -2.20
C PHE A 137 -15.51 1.64 -3.32
N TYR A 138 -15.02 1.10 -4.45
CA TYR A 138 -15.84 0.80 -5.64
C TYR A 138 -15.93 -0.69 -6.00
N THR A 139 -15.27 -1.58 -5.25
CA THR A 139 -15.20 -3.03 -5.57
C THR A 139 -16.07 -3.91 -4.66
N GLY A 140 -16.98 -3.34 -3.88
CA GLY A 140 -17.80 -4.09 -2.93
C GLY A 140 -16.93 -4.81 -1.89
N TYR A 141 -17.02 -6.14 -1.80
CA TYR A 141 -16.29 -6.97 -0.82
C TYR A 141 -14.80 -7.17 -1.14
N GLY A 142 -14.30 -6.73 -2.29
CA GLY A 142 -12.88 -6.85 -2.63
C GLY A 142 -12.01 -5.91 -1.78
N VAL A 143 -11.05 -6.46 -1.03
CA VAL A 143 -10.07 -5.68 -0.24
C VAL A 143 -9.15 -4.91 -1.18
N LYS A 144 -8.95 -3.61 -0.91
CA LYS A 144 -7.97 -2.77 -1.58
C LYS A 144 -6.69 -2.72 -0.75
N THR A 145 -5.58 -2.95 -1.44
CA THR A 145 -4.22 -2.84 -0.93
C THR A 145 -3.73 -1.41 -1.11
N LEU A 146 -3.10 -0.84 -0.08
CA LEU A 146 -2.72 0.59 0.00
C LEU A 146 -3.87 1.52 -0.48
N PRO A 147 -5.07 1.41 0.13
CA PRO A 147 -6.31 1.93 -0.42
C PRO A 147 -6.26 3.42 -0.77
N SER A 148 -5.66 4.26 0.08
CA SER A 148 -5.57 5.70 -0.17
C SER A 148 -4.72 6.05 -1.41
N VAL A 149 -3.67 5.27 -1.70
CA VAL A 149 -2.82 5.43 -2.89
C VAL A 149 -3.52 4.85 -4.11
N ARG A 150 -3.96 3.60 -4.02
CA ARG A 150 -4.59 2.86 -5.12
C ARG A 150 -5.84 3.58 -5.62
N GLU A 151 -6.73 4.00 -4.72
CA GLU A 151 -8.00 4.61 -5.10
C GLU A 151 -7.79 6.01 -5.71
N ALA A 152 -6.79 6.77 -5.25
CA ALA A 152 -6.42 8.04 -5.88
C ALA A 152 -5.89 7.85 -7.31
N ILE A 153 -5.08 6.80 -7.54
CA ILE A 153 -4.59 6.43 -8.88
C ILE A 153 -5.77 6.02 -9.78
N GLU A 154 -6.66 5.15 -9.30
CA GLU A 154 -7.83 4.67 -10.04
C GLU A 154 -8.77 5.83 -10.44
N GLN A 155 -8.93 6.82 -9.56
CA GLN A 155 -9.72 8.02 -9.80
C GLN A 155 -8.97 9.08 -10.64
N ARG A 156 -7.71 8.83 -11.01
CA ARG A 156 -6.83 9.78 -11.72
C ARG A 156 -6.65 11.11 -10.97
N ASP A 157 -6.81 11.10 -9.65
CA ASP A 157 -6.46 12.23 -8.79
C ASP A 157 -4.96 12.17 -8.47
N TRP A 158 -4.15 12.66 -9.40
CA TRP A 158 -2.70 12.59 -9.32
C TRP A 158 -2.13 13.40 -8.15
N LYS A 159 -2.81 14.48 -7.75
CA LYS A 159 -2.41 15.31 -6.62
C LYS A 159 -2.60 14.52 -5.32
N LEU A 160 -3.77 13.92 -5.13
CA LEU A 160 -4.06 13.07 -3.98
C LEU A 160 -3.14 11.84 -3.97
N ALA A 161 -2.91 11.19 -5.11
CA ALA A 161 -2.02 10.05 -5.20
C ALA A 161 -0.60 10.40 -4.73
N THR A 162 -0.06 11.54 -5.17
CA THR A 162 1.27 12.03 -4.76
C THR A 162 1.34 12.29 -3.25
N GLU A 163 0.28 12.89 -2.68
CA GLU A 163 0.19 13.13 -1.24
C GLU A 163 0.13 11.82 -0.46
N LYS A 164 -0.71 10.88 -0.88
CA LYS A 164 -0.92 9.61 -0.18
C LYS A 164 0.25 8.65 -0.29
N ILE A 165 1.03 8.70 -1.37
CA ILE A 165 2.30 7.94 -1.46
C ILE A 165 3.24 8.36 -0.32
N LYS A 166 3.44 9.67 -0.11
CA LYS A 166 4.30 10.17 0.96
C LYS A 166 3.76 9.81 2.34
N PHE A 167 2.46 10.06 2.55
CA PHE A 167 1.81 9.77 3.82
C PHE A 167 1.88 8.28 4.19
N VAL A 168 1.63 7.37 3.24
CA VAL A 168 1.71 5.93 3.51
C VAL A 168 3.15 5.48 3.73
N ALA A 169 4.13 6.11 3.07
CA ALA A 169 5.55 5.87 3.35
C ALA A 169 5.90 6.24 4.80
N GLU A 170 5.46 7.39 5.30
CA GLU A 170 5.66 7.81 6.69
C GLU A 170 5.03 6.82 7.69
N ILE A 171 3.83 6.28 7.38
CA ILE A 171 3.18 5.24 8.19
C ILE A 171 4.01 3.95 8.24
N ILE A 172 4.54 3.52 7.09
CA ILE A 172 5.41 2.32 7.01
C ILE A 172 6.72 2.55 7.77
N GLU A 173 7.31 3.75 7.66
CA GLU A 173 8.52 4.12 8.39
C GLU A 173 8.28 4.12 9.91
N GLY A 174 7.19 4.71 10.39
CA GLY A 174 6.83 4.68 11.81
C GLY A 174 6.58 3.26 12.31
N PHE A 175 5.95 2.41 11.50
CA PHE A 175 5.80 0.99 11.82
C PHE A 175 7.15 0.27 11.94
N ALA A 176 8.08 0.56 11.03
CA ALA A 176 9.43 0.00 11.07
C ALA A 176 10.20 0.45 12.32
N GLU A 177 10.06 1.72 12.72
CA GLU A 177 10.68 2.25 13.94
C GLU A 177 10.17 1.56 15.22
N GLU A 178 8.87 1.28 15.30
CA GLU A 178 8.31 0.51 16.43
C GLU A 178 8.88 -0.92 16.50
N ILE A 179 9.13 -1.56 15.35
CA ILE A 179 9.80 -2.87 15.28
C ILE A 179 11.26 -2.76 15.73
N GLU A 180 11.99 -1.73 15.31
CA GLU A 180 13.37 -1.48 15.71
C GLU A 180 13.45 -1.29 17.23
N ASN A 181 12.61 -0.41 17.80
CA ASN A 181 12.52 -0.17 19.24
C ASN A 181 12.26 -1.48 20.01
N ALA A 182 11.38 -2.34 19.49
CA ALA A 182 11.10 -3.64 20.08
C ALA A 182 12.30 -4.59 20.10
N SER A 183 13.12 -4.56 19.06
CA SER A 183 14.32 -5.39 18.95
C SER A 183 15.41 -4.99 19.95
N GLU A 184 15.41 -3.73 20.40
CA GLU A 184 16.37 -3.20 21.36
C GLU A 184 15.94 -3.39 22.83
N MET A 185 14.66 -3.65 23.09
CA MET A 185 14.11 -3.94 24.43
C MET A 185 14.49 -5.34 24.92
N LYS A 186 15.76 -5.50 25.31
CA LYS A 186 16.34 -6.76 25.81
C LYS A 186 15.75 -7.18 27.15
N SER A 187 15.58 -8.49 27.36
CA SER A 187 15.40 -9.04 28.71
C SER A 187 16.68 -8.81 29.52
N ARG A 188 16.50 -8.39 30.79
CA ARG A 188 17.61 -8.21 31.76
C ARG A 188 18.18 -9.55 32.19
#